data_AF-A0A7W0Y685-F1
#
_entry.id   AF-A0A7W0Y685-F1
#
_cell.length_a   1.000
_cell.length_b   1.000
_cell.length_c   1.000
_cell.angle_alpha   90.00
_cell.angle_beta   90.00
_cell.angle_gamma   90.00
#
_symmetry.space_group_name_H-M   'P 1'
#
loop_
_entity.id
_entity.type
_entity.pdbx_description
1 polymer ?
#
loop_
_entity_poly.entity_id
_entity_poly.type
_entity_poly.pdbx_seq_one_letter_code
_entity_poly.pdbx_strand_id
1 'polypeptide(L)'
;MGIENRTLTATGVMLGTPLYMSPEQVVGAKGLDHRTDLWSLGIVLYEALTETTPHDDSETLGALLVSICSKPARPIREVAPHVSEPVAAILAKALALDPLKRYQSADELLGDLKSAVRFGTRLDEAMLAQRPFELVRDESEIEPSMFPIFDSSS
;
A
#
# COMPACT_ATOMS: atom_id res chain seq x y z
N MET A 1 -14.98 10.63 22.58
CA MET A 1 -13.52 10.78 22.43
C MET A 1 -13.23 10.48 20.97
N GLY A 2 -13.06 11.54 20.18
CA GLY A 2 -13.13 11.47 18.72
C GLY A 2 -11.85 10.95 18.09
N ILE A 3 -12.00 10.10 17.08
CA ILE A 3 -11.00 9.88 16.03
C ILE A 3 -11.76 10.20 14.73
N GLU A 4 -11.77 11.47 14.35
CA GLU A 4 -12.14 11.89 13.00
C GLU A 4 -10.88 12.08 12.17
N ASN A 5 -11.02 11.79 10.88
CA ASN A 5 -10.21 12.21 9.74
C ASN A 5 -8.92 11.43 9.45
N ARG A 6 -9.07 10.39 8.61
CA ARG A 6 -8.00 9.92 7.72
C ARG A 6 -8.35 10.03 6.24
N THR A 7 -9.09 11.06 5.87
CA THR A 7 -9.32 11.41 4.47
C THR A 7 -9.16 12.91 4.31
N LEU A 8 -7.92 13.36 4.09
CA LEU A 8 -7.67 14.71 3.56
C LEU A 8 -8.07 14.72 2.07
N THR A 9 -9.36 14.83 1.81
CA THR A 9 -9.96 15.06 0.49
C THR A 9 -10.10 16.56 0.18
N ALA A 10 -9.15 17.39 0.61
CA ALA A 10 -9.23 18.85 0.39
C ALA A 10 -8.98 19.28 -1.08
N THR A 11 -8.66 18.35 -1.98
CA THR A 11 -8.41 18.63 -3.41
C THR A 11 -9.08 17.65 -4.38
N GLY A 12 -10.00 16.80 -3.93
CA GLY A 12 -10.73 15.87 -4.82
C GLY A 12 -9.88 14.79 -5.49
N VAL A 13 -8.59 14.67 -5.13
CA VAL A 13 -7.73 13.59 -5.61
C VAL A 13 -7.80 12.44 -4.62
N MET A 14 -8.47 11.36 -5.01
CA MET A 14 -8.47 10.11 -4.26
C MET A 14 -7.03 9.60 -4.13
N LEU A 15 -6.42 9.80 -2.95
CA LEU A 15 -5.00 9.54 -2.68
C LEU A 15 -4.64 8.04 -2.61
N GLY A 16 -5.62 7.15 -2.86
CA GLY A 16 -5.49 5.70 -2.68
C GLY A 16 -4.42 5.08 -3.56
N THR A 17 -4.33 5.44 -4.85
CA THR A 17 -3.37 4.81 -5.78
C THR A 17 -1.91 5.19 -5.49
N PRO A 18 -1.56 6.47 -5.22
CA PRO A 18 -0.18 6.87 -4.91
C PRO A 18 0.45 6.18 -3.70
N LEU A 19 -0.33 5.79 -2.69
CA LEU A 19 0.19 5.18 -1.45
C LEU A 19 0.91 3.84 -1.68
N TYR A 20 0.60 3.15 -2.77
CA TYR A 20 1.18 1.84 -3.11
C TYR A 20 2.15 1.91 -4.29
N MET A 21 2.37 3.08 -4.88
CA MET A 21 3.28 3.25 -6.01
C MET A 21 4.72 3.04 -5.58
N SER A 22 5.49 2.38 -6.43
CA SER A 22 6.94 2.29 -6.26
C SER A 22 7.64 3.62 -6.63
N PRO A 23 8.84 3.88 -6.09
CA PRO A 23 9.64 5.05 -6.45
C PRO A 23 9.81 5.24 -7.96
N GLU A 24 10.06 4.16 -8.69
CA GLU A 24 10.23 4.16 -10.14
C GLU A 24 8.94 4.50 -10.90
N GLN A 25 7.76 4.13 -10.38
CA GLN A 25 6.48 4.56 -10.93
C GLN A 25 6.25 6.06 -10.69
N VAL A 26 6.55 6.55 -9.49
CA VAL A 26 6.37 7.98 -9.13
C VAL A 26 7.20 8.89 -10.05
N VAL A 27 8.43 8.51 -10.36
CA VAL A 27 9.30 9.29 -11.27
C VAL A 27 9.00 9.07 -12.76
N GLY A 28 8.06 8.18 -13.10
CA GLY A 28 7.70 7.90 -14.49
C GLY A 28 8.79 7.19 -15.30
N ALA A 29 9.51 6.24 -14.69
CA ALA A 29 10.56 5.48 -15.37
C ALA A 29 9.99 4.66 -16.56
N LYS A 30 10.73 4.62 -17.68
CA LYS A 30 10.29 3.89 -18.90
C LYS A 30 10.46 2.37 -18.83
N GLY A 31 11.19 1.87 -17.84
CA GLY A 31 11.53 0.45 -17.68
C GLY A 31 10.97 -0.13 -16.38
N LEU A 32 9.67 0.04 -16.14
CA LEU A 32 9.01 -0.61 -15.01
C LEU A 32 8.96 -2.12 -15.26
N ASP A 33 9.34 -2.89 -14.24
CA ASP A 33 9.25 -4.34 -14.25
C ASP A 33 8.47 -4.84 -13.02
N HIS A 34 8.35 -6.16 -12.90
CA HIS A 34 7.58 -6.85 -11.87
C HIS A 34 8.01 -6.52 -10.43
N ARG A 35 9.18 -5.90 -10.22
CA ARG A 35 9.62 -5.47 -8.88
C ARG A 35 8.81 -4.28 -8.35
N THR A 36 8.08 -3.61 -9.24
CA THR A 36 7.04 -2.64 -8.88
C THR A 36 5.90 -3.31 -8.13
N ASP A 37 5.44 -4.48 -8.58
CA ASP A 37 4.37 -5.23 -7.92
C ASP A 37 4.84 -5.82 -6.58
N LEU A 38 6.13 -6.15 -6.46
CA LEU A 38 6.71 -6.60 -5.19
C LEU A 38 6.74 -5.47 -4.15
N TRP A 39 6.97 -4.23 -4.58
CA TRP A 39 6.86 -3.06 -3.70
C TRP A 39 5.42 -2.87 -3.24
N SER A 40 4.46 -2.82 -4.16
CA SER A 40 3.05 -2.57 -3.82
C SER A 40 2.49 -3.66 -2.90
N LEU A 41 2.85 -4.93 -3.13
CA LEU A 41 2.55 -6.02 -2.22
C LEU A 41 3.19 -5.82 -0.84
N GLY A 42 4.42 -5.32 -0.77
CA GLY A 42 5.07 -4.96 0.48
C GLY A 42 4.30 -3.89 1.26
N ILE A 43 3.77 -2.87 0.57
CA ILE A 43 2.93 -1.83 1.20
C ILE A 43 1.62 -2.43 1.72
N VAL A 44 0.95 -3.27 0.93
CA VAL A 44 -0.29 -3.96 1.35
C VAL A 44 -0.05 -4.84 2.58
N LEU A 45 1.04 -5.59 2.61
CA LEU A 45 1.40 -6.42 3.76
C LEU A 45 1.71 -5.58 4.99
N TYR A 46 2.40 -4.44 4.82
CA TYR A 46 2.65 -3.50 5.89
C TYR A 46 1.33 -2.98 6.46
N GLU A 47 0.46 -2.45 5.61
CA GLU A 47 -0.84 -1.89 6.00
C GLU A 47 -1.75 -2.93 6.67
N ALA A 48 -1.76 -4.17 6.17
CA ALA A 48 -2.53 -5.25 6.78
C ALA A 48 -2.09 -5.56 8.22
N LEU A 49 -0.83 -5.28 8.57
CA LEU A 49 -0.25 -5.54 9.90
C LEU A 49 -0.29 -4.32 10.83
N THR A 50 -0.48 -3.11 10.30
CA THR A 50 -0.38 -1.85 11.06
C THR A 50 -1.62 -0.97 10.97
N GLU A 51 -2.55 -1.25 10.06
CA GLU A 51 -3.68 -0.39 9.67
C GLU A 51 -3.24 0.96 9.06
N THR A 52 -1.94 1.11 8.71
CA THR A 52 -1.38 2.35 8.14
C THR A 52 -0.31 2.05 7.09
N THR A 53 -0.03 2.98 6.17
CA THR A 53 1.10 2.81 5.24
C THR A 53 2.41 3.40 5.80
N PRO A 54 3.60 3.04 5.26
CA PRO A 54 4.88 3.54 5.77
C PRO A 54 5.12 5.05 5.62
N HIS A 55 4.30 5.75 4.81
CA HIS A 55 4.42 7.18 4.51
C HIS A 55 3.13 7.95 4.87
N ASP A 56 2.44 7.48 5.90
CA ASP A 56 1.16 8.03 6.38
C ASP A 56 1.29 9.40 7.08
N ASP A 57 2.51 9.88 7.29
CA ASP A 57 2.85 11.21 7.83
C ASP A 57 2.76 12.33 6.78
N SER A 58 2.55 11.98 5.50
CA SER A 58 2.55 12.94 4.40
C SER A 58 1.18 13.60 4.21
N GLU A 59 1.08 14.88 4.60
CA GLU A 59 -0.18 15.65 4.58
C GLU A 59 -0.65 16.06 3.17
N THR A 60 0.23 16.01 2.17
CA THR A 60 -0.09 16.41 0.79
C THR A 60 0.39 15.36 -0.21
N LEU A 61 -0.24 15.31 -1.39
CA LEU A 61 0.21 14.43 -2.48
C LEU A 61 1.67 14.69 -2.84
N GLY A 62 2.09 15.96 -2.96
CA GLY A 62 3.49 16.30 -3.26
C GLY A 62 4.46 15.79 -2.19
N ALA A 63 4.12 15.95 -0.91
CA ALA A 63 4.93 15.43 0.19
C ALA A 63 5.00 13.89 0.17
N LEU A 64 3.89 13.22 -0.15
CA LEU A 64 3.82 11.76 -0.27
C LEU A 64 4.74 11.26 -1.39
N LEU A 65 4.64 11.84 -2.59
CA LEU A 65 5.48 11.45 -3.74
C LEU A 65 6.96 11.66 -3.45
N VAL A 66 7.32 12.77 -2.80
CA VAL A 66 8.70 13.02 -2.33
C VAL A 66 9.11 11.97 -1.30
N SER A 67 8.24 11.65 -0.34
CA SER A 67 8.51 10.66 0.71
C SER A 67 8.78 9.28 0.11
N ILE A 68 7.94 8.81 -0.81
CA ILE A 68 8.09 7.53 -1.52
C ILE A 68 9.46 7.46 -2.21
N CYS A 69 9.92 8.55 -2.84
CA CYS A 69 11.17 8.54 -3.59
C CYS A 69 12.44 8.71 -2.75
N SER A 70 12.35 9.25 -1.53
CA SER A 70 13.53 9.75 -0.80
C SER A 70 13.67 9.28 0.64
N LYS A 71 12.59 8.82 1.28
CA LYS A 71 12.62 8.33 2.65
C LYS A 71 12.55 6.80 2.66
N PRO A 72 13.33 6.11 3.50
CA PRO A 72 13.09 4.70 3.75
C PRO A 72 11.68 4.51 4.33
N ALA A 73 11.05 3.38 4.01
CA ALA A 73 9.80 2.98 4.65
C ALA A 73 10.02 2.90 6.18
N ARG A 74 9.06 3.42 6.95
CA ARG A 74 9.09 3.33 8.41
C ARG A 74 9.23 1.86 8.83
N PRO A 75 10.16 1.50 9.73
CA PRO A 75 10.32 0.11 10.17
C PRO A 75 9.05 -0.40 10.86
N ILE A 76 8.51 -1.54 10.40
CA ILE A 76 7.21 -2.03 10.87
C ILE A 76 7.16 -2.25 12.38
N ARG A 77 8.26 -2.68 13.00
CA ARG A 77 8.31 -2.96 14.45
C ARG A 77 8.23 -1.69 15.31
N GLU A 78 8.41 -0.50 14.73
CA GLU A 78 8.12 0.76 15.42
C GLU A 78 6.62 1.04 15.55
N VAL A 79 5.80 0.49 14.65
CA VAL A 79 4.33 0.66 14.61
C VAL A 79 3.63 -0.55 15.20
N ALA A 80 4.13 -1.75 14.89
CA ALA A 80 3.59 -3.04 15.30
C ALA A 80 4.70 -3.89 15.95
N PRO A 81 5.05 -3.64 17.24
CA PRO A 81 6.11 -4.37 17.95
C PRO A 81 5.86 -5.88 18.07
N HIS A 82 4.62 -6.32 17.89
CA HIS A 82 4.19 -7.72 17.90
C HIS A 82 4.63 -8.49 16.64
N VAL A 83 4.98 -7.80 15.55
CA VAL A 83 5.45 -8.41 14.31
C VAL A 83 6.82 -9.04 14.53
N SER A 84 6.97 -10.31 14.18
CA SER A 84 8.23 -11.05 14.34
C SER A 84 9.38 -10.46 13.51
N GLU A 85 10.61 -10.61 13.99
CA GLU A 85 11.81 -10.11 13.29
C GLU A 85 11.94 -10.63 11.84
N PRO A 86 11.66 -11.92 11.53
CA PRO A 86 11.70 -12.40 10.15
C PRO A 86 10.73 -11.67 9.22
N VAL A 87 9.51 -11.39 9.67
CA VAL A 87 8.51 -10.64 8.88
C VAL A 87 8.95 -9.19 8.67
N ALA A 88 9.52 -8.56 9.70
CA ALA A 88 10.06 -7.21 9.59
C ALA A 88 11.20 -7.13 8.56
N ALA A 89 12.10 -8.12 8.53
CA ALA A 89 13.18 -8.20 7.56
C ALA A 89 12.67 -8.37 6.12
N ILE A 90 11.62 -9.19 5.92
CA ILE A 90 10.96 -9.37 4.63
C ILE A 90 10.39 -8.04 4.12
N LEU A 91 9.66 -7.32 4.97
CA LEU A 91 9.08 -6.02 4.59
C LEU A 91 10.16 -4.98 4.29
N ALA A 92 11.23 -4.93 5.10
CA ALA A 92 12.35 -4.02 4.85
C ALA A 92 13.02 -4.28 3.48
N LYS A 93 13.14 -5.56 3.09
CA LYS A 93 13.68 -5.93 1.77
C LYS A 93 12.69 -5.62 0.64
N ALA A 94 11.41 -5.95 0.79
CA ALA A 94 10.39 -5.64 -0.22
C ALA A 94 10.25 -4.14 -0.49
N LEU A 95 10.43 -3.32 0.55
CA LEU A 95 10.31 -1.86 0.52
C LEU A 95 11.66 -1.13 0.38
N ALA A 96 12.69 -1.80 -0.13
CA ALA A 96 13.96 -1.13 -0.43
C ALA A 96 13.77 -0.13 -1.59
N LEU A 97 14.22 1.12 -1.44
CA LEU A 97 14.06 2.14 -2.48
C LEU A 97 14.69 1.72 -3.82
N ASP A 98 15.88 1.14 -3.77
CA ASP A 98 16.59 0.59 -4.92
C ASP A 98 15.97 -0.76 -5.35
N PRO A 99 15.38 -0.88 -6.56
CA PRO A 99 14.80 -2.13 -7.05
C PRO A 99 15.79 -3.30 -7.07
N LEU A 100 17.10 -3.06 -7.19
CA LEU A 100 18.12 -4.11 -7.16
C LEU A 100 18.32 -4.71 -5.77
N LYS A 101 17.90 -4.00 -4.71
CA LYS A 101 17.97 -4.47 -3.32
C LYS A 101 16.67 -5.15 -2.87
N ARG A 102 15.61 -5.09 -3.68
CA ARG A 102 14.35 -5.79 -3.43
C ARG A 102 14.46 -7.27 -3.77
N TYR A 103 13.39 -7.99 -3.48
CA TYR A 103 13.16 -9.31 -4.08
C TYR A 103 13.18 -9.22 -5.61
N GLN A 104 13.87 -10.16 -6.24
CA GLN A 104 13.99 -10.21 -7.70
C GLN A 104 12.90 -11.06 -8.34
N SER A 105 12.10 -11.79 -7.54
CA SER A 105 10.91 -12.50 -8.00
C SER A 105 9.89 -12.68 -6.88
N ALA A 106 8.64 -12.95 -7.26
CA ALA A 106 7.59 -13.32 -6.31
C ALA A 106 7.89 -14.65 -5.59
N ASP A 107 8.57 -15.59 -6.27
CA ASP A 107 8.98 -16.86 -5.67
C ASP A 107 9.99 -16.68 -4.52
N GLU A 108 10.92 -15.74 -4.67
CA GLU A 108 11.89 -15.40 -3.63
C GLU A 108 11.19 -14.83 -2.38
N LEU A 109 10.29 -13.87 -2.59
CA LEU A 109 9.47 -13.29 -1.53
C LEU A 109 8.62 -14.37 -0.83
N LEU A 110 7.96 -15.23 -1.61
CA LEU A 110 7.14 -16.31 -1.10
C LEU A 110 7.96 -17.34 -0.30
N GLY A 111 9.20 -17.63 -0.72
CA GLY A 111 10.12 -18.51 -0.02
C GLY A 111 10.47 -18.01 1.38
N ASP A 112 10.79 -16.72 1.48
CA ASP A 112 11.08 -16.09 2.77
C ASP A 112 9.82 -16.01 3.66
N LEU A 113 8.67 -15.63 3.09
CA LEU A 113 7.40 -15.62 3.81
C LEU A 113 7.09 -17.00 4.40
N LYS A 114 7.13 -18.07 3.60
CA LYS A 114 6.89 -19.45 4.08
C LYS A 114 7.86 -19.87 5.18
N SER A 115 9.10 -19.38 5.14
CA SER A 115 10.11 -19.67 6.15
C SER A 115 9.87 -18.90 7.45
N ALA A 116 9.38 -17.66 7.35
CA ALA A 116 9.06 -16.79 8.47
C ALA A 116 7.79 -17.22 9.22
N VAL A 117 6.75 -17.67 8.50
CA VAL A 117 5.53 -18.22 9.09
C VAL A 117 5.63 -19.76 9.14
N ARG A 118 6.38 -20.28 10.12
CA ARG A 118 6.44 -21.72 10.39
C ARG A 118 5.07 -22.22 10.86
N PHE A 119 4.48 -23.10 10.04
CA PHE A 119 3.19 -23.78 10.21
C PHE A 119 1.95 -22.88 10.04
N GLY A 120 1.31 -23.03 8.88
CA GLY A 120 -0.12 -23.32 8.85
C GLY A 120 -1.07 -22.33 9.51
N THR A 121 -0.78 -21.03 9.57
CA THR A 121 -1.85 -20.04 9.68
C THR A 121 -2.52 -19.96 8.32
N ARG A 122 -3.39 -20.94 8.03
CA ARG A 122 -4.56 -20.66 7.21
C ARG A 122 -5.23 -19.45 7.87
N LEU A 123 -5.56 -18.44 7.08
CA LEU A 123 -6.65 -17.55 7.48
C LEU A 123 -7.86 -18.46 7.66
N ASP A 124 -8.21 -18.76 8.90
CA ASP A 124 -9.50 -19.35 9.18
C ASP A 124 -10.55 -18.22 9.16
N GLU A 125 -11.78 -18.56 8.79
CA GLU A 125 -12.91 -17.60 8.78
C GLU A 125 -13.12 -16.94 10.15
N ALA A 126 -12.65 -17.55 11.24
CA ALA A 126 -12.74 -17.00 12.58
C ALA A 126 -11.67 -15.93 12.88
N MET A 127 -10.52 -15.99 12.21
CA MET A 127 -9.39 -15.06 12.25
C MET A 127 -9.64 -13.83 11.40
N LEU A 128 -10.48 -13.96 10.37
CA LEU A 128 -11.15 -12.83 9.72
C LEU A 128 -12.17 -12.25 10.70
N ALA A 129 -11.68 -11.64 11.78
CA ALA A 129 -12.51 -10.89 12.70
C ALA A 129 -13.38 -9.95 11.87
N GLN A 130 -14.69 -9.99 12.13
CA GLN A 130 -15.74 -9.23 11.46
C GLN A 130 -15.57 -7.73 11.68
N ARG A 131 -14.48 -7.14 11.18
CA ARG A 131 -14.54 -5.74 10.79
C ARG A 131 -15.42 -5.74 9.56
N PRO A 132 -16.62 -5.14 9.60
CA PRO A 132 -17.31 -4.86 8.36
C PRO A 132 -16.30 -4.10 7.51
N PHE A 133 -15.90 -4.70 6.40
CA PHE A 133 -15.30 -3.96 5.32
C PHE A 133 -16.42 -3.04 4.86
N GLU A 134 -16.60 -1.90 5.54
CA GLU A 134 -17.41 -0.81 5.02
C GLU A 134 -16.67 -0.40 3.75
N LEU A 135 -17.04 -1.05 2.64
CA LEU A 135 -16.95 -0.40 1.35
C LEU A 135 -17.62 0.95 1.59
N VAL A 136 -16.82 2.01 1.60
CA VAL A 136 -17.32 3.36 1.37
C VAL A 136 -17.90 3.34 -0.04
N ARG A 137 -19.12 2.85 -0.15
CA ARG A 137 -20.03 3.15 -1.24
C ARG A 137 -20.74 4.41 -0.82
N ASP A 138 -20.05 5.52 -0.99
CA ASP A 138 -20.78 6.75 -1.20
C ASP A 138 -21.27 6.73 -2.67
N GLU A 139 -22.39 6.02 -2.90
CA GLU A 139 -23.13 6.14 -4.15
C GLU A 139 -24.00 7.40 -4.19
N SER A 140 -23.86 8.33 -3.22
CA SER A 140 -24.70 9.53 -3.14
C SER A 140 -24.15 10.77 -3.83
N GLU A 141 -22.97 10.72 -4.46
CA GLU A 141 -22.41 11.84 -5.24
C GLU A 141 -22.05 11.53 -6.71
N ILE A 142 -22.66 10.52 -7.34
CA ILE A 142 -22.63 10.45 -8.81
C ILE A 142 -23.85 11.19 -9.36
N GLU A 143 -23.74 12.52 -9.42
CA GLU A 143 -24.62 13.32 -10.29
C GLU A 143 -24.43 12.81 -11.74
N PRO A 144 -25.50 12.35 -12.43
CA PRO A 144 -25.42 11.83 -13.80
C PRO A 144 -24.83 12.81 -14.81
N SER A 145 -24.68 14.10 -14.45
CA SER A 145 -24.10 15.14 -15.28
C SER A 145 -22.57 15.15 -15.36
N MET A 146 -21.86 14.32 -14.58
CA MET A 146 -20.38 14.34 -14.55
C MET A 146 -19.71 13.37 -15.54
N PHE A 147 -20.48 12.53 -16.25
CA PHE A 147 -19.95 11.79 -17.39
C PHE A 147 -20.03 12.67 -18.66
N PRO A 148 -18.92 12.88 -19.39
CA PRO A 148 -19.02 13.49 -20.71
C PRO A 148 -19.90 12.60 -21.59
N ILE A 149 -20.96 13.16 -22.13
CA ILE A 149 -21.72 12.56 -23.23
C ILE A 149 -20.73 12.44 -24.39
N PHE A 150 -20.22 11.24 -24.63
CA PHE A 150 -19.62 10.94 -25.93
C PHE A 150 -20.75 10.99 -26.94
N ASP A 151 -20.87 12.13 -27.63
CA ASP A 151 -21.65 12.20 -28.86
C ASP A 151 -20.96 11.29 -29.88
N SER A 152 -21.53 10.10 -30.05
CA SER A 152 -21.24 9.25 -31.21
C SER A 152 -21.99 9.81 -32.41
N SER A 153 -21.46 10.89 -32.98
CA SER A 153 -21.87 11.39 -34.30
C SER A 153 -20.66 11.84 -35.12
N SER A 154 -20.44 11.10 -36.20
CA SER A 154 -19.52 11.30 -37.34
C SER A 154 -18.20 10.55 -37.30
#